data_AF-A0A846EH49-F1
#
_entry.id   AF-A0A846EH49-F1
#
_cell.length_a   1.000
_cell.length_b   1.000
_cell.length_c   1.000
_cell.angle_alpha   90.00
_cell.angle_beta   90.00
_cell.angle_gamma   90.00
#
_symmetry.space_group_name_H-M   'P 1'
#
loop_
_entity.id
_entity.type
_entity.pdbx_description
1 polymer ?
#
loop_
_entity_poly.entity_id
_entity_poly.type
_entity_poly.pdbx_seq_one_letter_code
_entity_poly.pdbx_strand_id
1 'polypeptide(L)'
;MNYRYNKGLDKLWQRVIPVYRWVFILLLIVGLSSCAEESVGQDVSIETQTPSPQISQVAKNLSETSVPEVIQELSSALEIYQPQVSILSPANDEVITDNSVEVSFQVQDLPVFKDSEWQLGPHLHVILDNEPYIAVYDLDKPLVLKDLSAGTHTLRVFASRPWHESFKNEGAYAQMQFHVLTKSEDNNPDPDLPLLTYSRPNGSYGAEPIMLDFYLTNAPLHIATENNPEDTLSNWRIRCTINGESFILDRWQTVYLKGFKPGKNWVELEFLDNQGNPVKNVFNSTVRLINYQPDGNDTLSKIVRGEVSADDVRSFVNPNYTAKVPVIQPTPKSESSVKPEVEETQTPEITTTSKSESSVKPEVEKTPIPENTTVPKSESSVKPEVEKTQTPENTTTPESENSVKSEVEETQTPENTTTPESENSVKSEVEETQTPENTTTSKPENSSLNKPESLTK
;
A
#
# COMPACT_ATOMS: atom_id res chain seq x y z
N MET A 1 -50.94 -57.78 22.66
CA MET A 1 -51.09 -59.01 23.47
C MET A 1 -49.89 -59.90 23.18
N ASN A 2 -49.26 -60.47 24.21
CA ASN A 2 -48.01 -61.26 24.15
C ASN A 2 -46.75 -60.48 23.64
N TYR A 3 -45.54 -61.04 23.76
CA TYR A 3 -44.77 -61.10 25.02
C TYR A 3 -43.25 -61.05 24.74
N ARG A 4 -42.44 -60.81 25.77
CA ARG A 4 -40.95 -60.81 25.84
C ARG A 4 -40.18 -61.53 24.70
N TYR A 5 -39.12 -60.89 24.17
CA TYR A 5 -37.72 -61.30 24.48
C TYR A 5 -36.66 -60.28 23.99
N ASN A 6 -35.84 -59.76 24.91
CA ASN A 6 -34.38 -59.52 24.77
C ASN A 6 -33.88 -58.62 25.91
N LYS A 7 -33.01 -59.15 26.78
CA LYS A 7 -32.27 -58.39 27.80
C LYS A 7 -30.87 -59.01 28.01
N GLY A 8 -30.21 -59.33 26.89
CA GLY A 8 -29.00 -60.15 26.85
C GLY A 8 -27.77 -59.55 26.14
N LEU A 9 -27.95 -58.66 25.14
CA LEU A 9 -26.83 -58.18 24.33
C LEU A 9 -25.99 -57.09 25.04
N ASP A 10 -26.63 -56.13 25.72
CA ASP A 10 -25.97 -54.93 26.28
C ASP A 10 -24.88 -55.26 27.31
N LYS A 11 -24.95 -56.44 27.93
CA LYS A 11 -24.05 -56.86 29.01
C LYS A 11 -22.73 -57.50 28.54
N LEU A 12 -22.59 -57.76 27.23
CA LEU A 12 -21.34 -58.24 26.63
C LEU A 12 -20.42 -57.09 26.20
N TRP A 13 -20.95 -56.07 25.51
CA TRP A 13 -20.15 -54.96 24.98
C TRP A 13 -19.44 -54.14 26.07
N GLN A 14 -20.10 -53.93 27.21
CA GLN A 14 -19.54 -53.23 28.38
C GLN A 14 -18.30 -53.89 29.01
N ARG A 15 -17.93 -55.12 28.62
CA ARG A 15 -16.74 -55.83 29.16
C ARG A 15 -15.53 -55.88 28.24
N VAL A 16 -15.67 -55.58 26.95
CA VAL A 16 -14.57 -55.73 25.97
C VAL A 16 -13.71 -54.45 25.87
N ILE A 17 -14.35 -53.28 25.98
CA ILE A 17 -13.74 -51.95 25.85
C ILE A 17 -12.50 -51.72 26.75
N PRO A 18 -12.48 -52.08 28.06
CA PRO A 18 -11.30 -51.81 28.88
C PRO A 18 -10.07 -52.66 28.50
N VAL A 19 -10.26 -53.86 27.92
CA VAL A 19 -9.14 -54.76 27.60
C VAL A 19 -8.31 -54.21 26.44
N TYR A 20 -8.97 -53.79 25.35
CA TYR A 20 -8.28 -53.18 24.20
C TYR A 20 -7.50 -51.91 24.57
N ARG A 21 -8.01 -51.15 25.56
CA ARG A 21 -7.36 -49.92 26.04
C ARG A 21 -6.03 -50.19 26.75
N TRP A 22 -5.91 -51.29 27.49
CA TRP A 22 -4.65 -51.71 28.10
C TRP A 22 -3.67 -52.34 27.08
N VAL A 23 -4.17 -53.09 26.10
CA VAL A 23 -3.33 -53.67 25.02
C VAL A 23 -2.66 -52.57 24.21
N PHE A 24 -3.39 -51.50 23.84
CA PHE A 24 -2.81 -50.37 23.08
C PHE A 24 -1.71 -49.62 23.85
N ILE A 25 -1.87 -49.45 25.17
CA ILE A 25 -0.86 -48.80 26.02
C ILE A 25 0.39 -49.66 26.13
N LEU A 26 0.24 -50.99 26.27
CA LEU A 26 1.38 -51.91 26.30
C LEU A 26 2.18 -51.88 24.98
N LEU A 27 1.49 -51.83 23.84
CA LEU A 27 2.09 -51.79 22.51
C LEU A 27 2.88 -50.49 22.26
N LEU A 28 2.42 -49.37 22.82
CA LEU A 28 3.12 -48.08 22.77
C LEU A 28 4.42 -48.06 23.59
N ILE A 29 4.48 -48.78 24.72
CA ILE A 29 5.65 -48.81 25.60
C ILE A 29 6.78 -49.69 25.05
N VAL A 30 6.44 -50.77 24.32
CA VAL A 30 7.44 -51.67 23.71
C VAL A 30 8.13 -51.04 22.48
N GLY A 31 7.57 -49.97 21.90
CA GLY A 31 8.13 -49.29 20.73
C GLY A 31 9.39 -48.44 20.98
N LEU A 32 9.79 -48.20 22.23
CA LEU A 32 10.89 -47.29 22.60
C LEU A 32 12.16 -48.02 23.09
N SER A 33 12.48 -49.18 22.50
CA SER A 33 13.73 -49.91 22.78
C SER A 33 14.18 -50.77 21.59
N SER A 34 14.78 -50.13 20.60
CA SER A 34 15.53 -50.80 19.53
C SER A 34 16.68 -49.91 19.05
N CYS A 35 17.83 -50.52 18.75
CA CYS A 35 18.98 -49.93 18.05
C CYS A 35 19.57 -48.64 18.66
N ALA A 36 20.31 -48.80 19.76
CA ALA A 36 21.54 -48.04 19.93
C ALA A 36 22.70 -48.91 19.39
N GLU A 37 23.43 -48.42 18.39
CA GLU A 37 24.59 -49.10 17.82
C GLU A 37 25.60 -48.04 17.31
N GLU A 38 26.89 -48.29 17.47
CA GLU A 38 27.94 -47.27 17.25
C GLU A 38 28.32 -47.13 15.77
N SER A 39 28.47 -45.89 15.30
CA SER A 39 29.14 -45.58 14.03
C SER A 39 30.09 -44.39 14.18
N VAL A 40 31.39 -44.65 14.12
CA VAL A 40 32.44 -43.63 14.06
C VAL A 40 32.61 -43.17 12.60
N GLY A 41 32.50 -41.87 12.32
CA GLY A 41 32.73 -41.38 10.95
C GLY A 41 32.52 -39.88 10.69
N GLN A 42 33.61 -39.12 10.80
CA GLN A 42 33.88 -37.81 10.16
C GLN A 42 33.00 -36.60 10.56
N ASP A 43 33.69 -35.53 10.98
CA ASP A 43 33.12 -34.21 11.17
C ASP A 43 32.63 -33.60 9.85
N VAL A 44 31.33 -33.29 9.79
CA VAL A 44 30.78 -32.29 8.87
C VAL A 44 30.48 -31.06 9.70
N SER A 45 31.20 -29.96 9.44
CA SER A 45 30.97 -28.68 10.09
C SER A 45 29.50 -28.27 9.94
N ILE A 46 28.79 -28.08 11.05
CA ILE A 46 27.48 -27.42 11.02
C ILE A 46 27.74 -25.94 10.71
N GLU A 47 27.61 -25.61 9.44
CA GLU A 47 27.59 -24.21 8.98
C GLU A 47 26.36 -23.54 9.59
N THR A 48 26.59 -22.64 10.54
CA THR A 48 25.53 -21.96 11.28
C THR A 48 24.67 -21.15 10.32
N GLN A 49 23.35 -21.34 10.40
CA GLN A 49 22.36 -20.65 9.58
C GLN A 49 22.67 -19.16 9.45
N THR A 50 22.93 -18.72 8.22
CA THR A 50 23.24 -17.33 7.89
C THR A 50 22.08 -16.42 8.33
N PRO A 51 22.34 -15.28 9.00
CA PRO A 51 21.31 -14.26 9.20
C PRO A 51 20.70 -13.82 7.86
N SER A 52 19.41 -13.46 7.88
CA SER A 52 18.71 -12.89 6.72
C SER A 52 19.55 -11.76 6.07
N PRO A 53 19.61 -11.68 4.72
CA PRO A 53 20.42 -10.68 4.03
C PRO A 53 19.91 -9.27 4.34
N GLN A 54 20.57 -8.60 5.29
CA GLN A 54 20.39 -7.19 5.60
C GLN A 54 20.70 -6.33 4.36
N ILE A 55 20.03 -5.19 4.24
CA ILE A 55 20.17 -4.21 3.13
C ILE A 55 21.66 -3.83 2.85
N SER A 56 22.51 -3.94 3.87
CA SER A 56 23.93 -3.59 3.97
C SER A 56 24.90 -4.21 2.94
N GLN A 57 24.47 -5.09 2.02
CA GLN A 57 25.36 -5.68 1.01
C GLN A 57 25.31 -5.02 -0.38
N VAL A 58 24.29 -4.21 -0.70
CA VAL A 58 24.14 -3.61 -2.05
C VAL A 58 24.09 -2.09 -2.01
N ALA A 59 23.33 -1.50 -1.09
CA ALA A 59 23.42 -0.07 -0.82
C ALA A 59 24.71 0.25 -0.05
N LYS A 60 25.39 1.33 -0.44
CA LYS A 60 26.68 1.75 0.14
C LYS A 60 26.51 2.79 1.23
N ASN A 61 25.46 3.61 1.14
CA ASN A 61 25.16 4.69 2.08
C ASN A 61 23.88 4.42 2.89
N LEU A 62 22.96 3.61 2.36
CA LEU A 62 21.68 3.31 3.02
C LEU A 62 21.79 2.09 3.94
N SER A 63 21.12 2.15 5.08
CA SER A 63 21.10 1.06 6.07
C SER A 63 19.69 0.88 6.66
N GLU A 64 19.30 -0.38 6.87
CA GLU A 64 18.13 -0.71 7.70
C GLU A 64 18.47 -0.46 9.18
N THR A 65 17.50 -0.01 9.95
CA THR A 65 17.61 0.26 11.39
C THR A 65 16.38 -0.25 12.12
N SER A 66 16.49 -0.41 13.44
CA SER A 66 15.33 -0.67 14.29
C SER A 66 14.31 0.48 14.23
N VAL A 67 13.07 0.16 14.55
CA VAL A 67 12.02 1.17 14.83
C VAL A 67 12.54 2.16 15.89
N PRO A 68 12.30 3.48 15.76
CA PRO A 68 12.63 4.45 16.81
C PRO A 68 11.94 4.11 18.14
N GLU A 69 12.66 4.26 19.25
CA GLU A 69 12.24 3.77 20.58
C GLU A 69 10.88 4.31 21.03
N VAL A 70 10.63 5.62 20.83
CA VAL A 70 9.34 6.25 21.12
C VAL A 70 8.21 5.65 20.28
N ILE A 71 8.46 5.40 18.99
CA ILE A 71 7.49 4.75 18.10
C ILE A 71 7.25 3.30 18.54
N GLN A 72 8.30 2.59 18.98
CA GLN A 72 8.19 1.22 19.47
C GLN A 72 7.30 1.13 20.72
N GLU A 73 7.51 1.97 21.75
CA GLU A 73 6.68 1.99 22.97
C GLU A 73 5.22 2.39 22.69
N LEU A 74 5.01 3.30 21.72
CA LEU A 74 3.67 3.70 21.28
C LEU A 74 2.97 2.61 20.44
N SER A 75 3.72 1.80 19.70
CA SER A 75 3.17 0.78 18.80
C SER A 75 2.42 -0.34 19.52
N SER A 76 2.88 -0.77 20.70
CA SER A 76 2.24 -1.85 21.45
C SER A 76 0.90 -1.46 22.08
N ALA A 77 0.62 -0.16 22.25
CA ALA A 77 -0.72 0.31 22.60
C ALA A 77 -1.72 0.27 21.42
N LEU A 78 -1.25 -0.01 20.19
CA LEU A 78 -2.07 -0.19 18.99
C LEU A 78 -2.16 -1.66 18.51
N GLU A 79 -1.44 -2.59 19.14
CA GLU A 79 -1.50 -4.03 18.81
C GLU A 79 -2.87 -4.67 19.11
N ILE A 80 -3.68 -4.02 19.94
CA ILE A 80 -5.04 -4.50 20.30
C ILE A 80 -6.08 -4.34 19.18
N TYR A 81 -5.80 -3.50 18.17
CA TYR A 81 -6.73 -3.14 17.11
C TYR A 81 -6.52 -4.01 15.86
N GLN A 82 -7.61 -4.41 15.22
CA GLN A 82 -7.63 -5.10 13.91
C GLN A 82 -8.54 -4.31 12.95
N PRO A 83 -8.10 -3.14 12.46
CA PRO A 83 -8.98 -2.20 11.78
C PRO A 83 -9.66 -2.81 10.57
N GLN A 84 -10.97 -2.57 10.44
CA GLN A 84 -11.77 -2.97 9.28
C GLN A 84 -12.19 -1.72 8.51
N VAL A 85 -11.70 -1.57 7.29
CA VAL A 85 -11.89 -0.39 6.43
C VAL A 85 -12.90 -0.72 5.32
N SER A 86 -13.77 0.23 4.99
CA SER A 86 -14.69 0.11 3.86
C SER A 86 -14.96 1.46 3.21
N ILE A 87 -15.15 1.45 1.89
CA ILE A 87 -15.52 2.63 1.10
C ILE A 87 -17.04 2.55 0.88
N LEU A 88 -17.77 3.58 1.31
CA LEU A 88 -19.24 3.64 1.27
C LEU A 88 -19.77 4.42 0.07
N SER A 89 -18.99 5.39 -0.41
CA SER A 89 -19.27 6.25 -1.55
C SER A 89 -17.94 6.62 -2.22
N PRO A 90 -17.85 6.70 -3.57
CA PRO A 90 -18.86 6.22 -4.52
C PRO A 90 -19.07 4.70 -4.44
N ALA A 91 -20.05 4.17 -5.17
CA ALA A 91 -20.18 2.72 -5.33
C ALA A 91 -19.09 2.18 -6.27
N ASN A 92 -18.66 0.93 -6.07
CA ASN A 92 -17.70 0.31 -6.98
C ASN A 92 -18.30 0.17 -8.39
N ASP A 93 -17.51 0.54 -9.40
CA ASP A 93 -17.86 0.55 -10.81
C ASP A 93 -18.89 1.64 -11.22
N GLU A 94 -19.14 2.62 -10.34
CA GLU A 94 -20.06 3.75 -10.58
C GLU A 94 -19.53 4.74 -11.64
N VAL A 95 -20.43 5.23 -12.51
CA VAL A 95 -20.13 6.28 -13.49
C VAL A 95 -20.74 7.61 -13.03
N ILE A 96 -19.88 8.56 -12.67
CA ILE A 96 -20.22 9.85 -12.07
C ILE A 96 -20.21 10.93 -13.15
N THR A 97 -21.22 11.81 -13.16
CA THR A 97 -21.40 12.85 -14.20
C THR A 97 -20.76 14.21 -13.86
N ASP A 98 -20.17 14.33 -12.69
CA ASP A 98 -19.42 15.51 -12.21
C ASP A 98 -17.92 15.14 -12.11
N ASN A 99 -17.02 16.12 -12.10
CA ASN A 99 -15.58 15.92 -11.91
C ASN A 99 -15.11 16.20 -10.47
N SER A 100 -16.04 16.51 -9.56
CA SER A 100 -15.84 16.41 -8.11
C SER A 100 -16.57 15.18 -7.57
N VAL A 101 -15.93 14.44 -6.66
CA VAL A 101 -16.42 13.17 -6.12
C VAL A 101 -16.34 13.19 -4.59
N GLU A 102 -17.47 12.97 -3.93
CA GLU A 102 -17.55 12.84 -2.46
C GLU A 102 -17.33 11.40 -2.03
N VAL A 103 -16.15 11.14 -1.46
CA VAL A 103 -15.75 9.83 -0.97
C VAL A 103 -16.08 9.69 0.51
N SER A 104 -16.80 8.65 0.88
CA SER A 104 -17.17 8.36 2.28
C SER A 104 -16.63 7.01 2.73
N PHE A 105 -16.23 6.89 3.99
CA PHE A 105 -15.59 5.70 4.53
C PHE A 105 -16.32 5.18 5.79
N GLN A 106 -16.14 3.89 6.07
CA GLN A 106 -16.37 3.32 7.40
C GLN A 106 -15.06 2.73 7.90
N VAL A 107 -14.80 2.90 9.19
CA VAL A 107 -13.73 2.19 9.91
C VAL A 107 -14.34 1.57 11.16
N GLN A 108 -14.06 0.29 11.40
CA GLN A 108 -14.37 -0.42 12.64
C GLN A 108 -13.07 -0.86 13.32
N ASP A 109 -13.13 -1.02 14.64
CA ASP A 109 -11.98 -1.41 15.49
C ASP A 109 -10.71 -0.55 15.33
N LEU A 110 -10.88 0.76 15.08
CA LEU A 110 -9.82 1.76 15.23
C LEU A 110 -10.44 3.13 15.57
N PRO A 111 -10.00 3.81 16.65
CA PRO A 111 -10.37 5.20 16.87
C PRO A 111 -9.63 6.09 15.87
N VAL A 112 -10.32 6.54 14.81
CA VAL A 112 -9.79 7.53 13.86
C VAL A 112 -10.01 8.94 14.43
N PHE A 113 -8.92 9.67 14.67
CA PHE A 113 -8.94 11.05 15.17
C PHE A 113 -7.59 11.72 14.95
N LYS A 114 -7.54 13.05 15.04
CA LYS A 114 -6.30 13.83 15.09
C LYS A 114 -6.13 14.50 16.45
N ASP A 115 -4.97 14.33 17.07
CA ASP A 115 -4.55 15.10 18.24
C ASP A 115 -4.36 16.58 17.87
N SER A 116 -4.86 17.49 18.69
CA SER A 116 -4.85 18.93 18.42
C SER A 116 -3.53 19.63 18.74
N GLU A 117 -2.73 19.10 19.66
CA GLU A 117 -1.41 19.62 20.04
C GLU A 117 -0.33 19.02 19.13
N TRP A 118 -0.32 17.70 19.03
CA TRP A 118 0.72 16.93 18.34
C TRP A 118 0.46 16.74 16.85
N GLN A 119 -0.76 17.00 16.36
CA GLN A 119 -1.14 16.95 14.94
C GLN A 119 -0.91 15.58 14.26
N LEU A 120 -0.88 14.50 15.04
CA LEU A 120 -0.86 13.10 14.58
C LEU A 120 -2.06 12.35 15.18
N GLY A 121 -2.31 11.12 14.74
CA GLY A 121 -3.37 10.24 15.26
C GLY A 121 -3.68 9.10 14.29
N PRO A 122 -4.44 8.06 14.68
CA PRO A 122 -4.80 6.98 13.78
C PRO A 122 -5.74 7.51 12.70
N HIS A 123 -5.50 7.15 11.44
CA HIS A 123 -6.16 7.78 10.29
C HIS A 123 -6.17 6.85 9.09
N LEU A 124 -6.91 7.22 8.03
CA LEU A 124 -6.83 6.54 6.75
C LEU A 124 -5.79 7.22 5.84
N HIS A 125 -4.94 6.43 5.20
CA HIS A 125 -4.29 6.83 3.95
C HIS A 125 -5.26 6.54 2.80
N VAL A 126 -5.60 7.57 2.04
CA VAL A 126 -6.41 7.47 0.82
C VAL A 126 -5.52 7.82 -0.37
N ILE A 127 -5.34 6.88 -1.29
CA ILE A 127 -4.57 7.04 -2.53
C ILE A 127 -5.56 6.95 -3.69
N LEU A 128 -5.68 8.04 -4.43
CA LEU A 128 -6.34 8.04 -5.74
C LEU A 128 -5.28 7.74 -6.80
N ASP A 129 -5.55 6.79 -7.68
CA ASP A 129 -4.71 6.42 -8.81
C ASP A 129 -3.26 6.18 -8.37
N ASN A 130 -2.29 6.90 -8.96
CA ASN A 130 -0.90 6.95 -8.51
C ASN A 130 -0.49 8.31 -7.93
N GLU A 131 -1.41 9.05 -7.33
CA GLU A 131 -1.08 10.25 -6.55
C GLU A 131 -0.53 9.91 -5.15
N PRO A 132 0.13 10.84 -4.44
CA PRO A 132 0.48 10.66 -3.05
C PRO A 132 -0.74 10.54 -2.13
N TYR A 133 -0.57 9.88 -0.98
CA TYR A 133 -1.67 9.68 -0.04
C TYR A 133 -2.24 11.00 0.52
N ILE A 134 -3.55 11.03 0.68
CA ILE A 134 -4.31 12.00 1.46
C ILE A 134 -4.59 11.37 2.83
N ALA A 135 -4.31 12.09 3.92
CA ALA A 135 -4.56 11.60 5.28
C ALA A 135 -5.94 12.06 5.78
N VAL A 136 -6.86 11.11 6.01
CA VAL A 136 -8.23 11.36 6.48
C VAL A 136 -8.36 10.99 7.96
N TYR A 137 -8.52 12.02 8.79
CA TYR A 137 -8.59 11.94 10.26
C TYR A 137 -10.01 12.12 10.83
N ASP A 138 -10.99 12.33 9.96
CA ASP A 138 -12.35 12.75 10.28
C ASP A 138 -13.29 11.99 9.35
N LEU A 139 -14.13 11.12 9.91
CA LEU A 139 -15.03 10.24 9.15
C LEU A 139 -16.47 10.79 9.08
N ASP A 140 -16.77 11.86 9.82
CA ASP A 140 -18.08 12.53 9.81
C ASP A 140 -18.23 13.47 8.59
N LYS A 141 -17.18 13.62 7.78
CA LYS A 141 -17.14 14.47 6.57
C LYS A 141 -16.60 13.66 5.39
N PRO A 142 -17.22 13.74 4.19
CA PRO A 142 -16.67 13.12 3.01
C PRO A 142 -15.36 13.77 2.59
N LEU A 143 -14.44 12.97 2.07
CA LEU A 143 -13.27 13.47 1.34
C LEU A 143 -13.74 13.91 -0.05
N VAL A 144 -13.70 15.22 -0.31
CA VAL A 144 -14.07 15.78 -1.61
C VAL A 144 -12.86 15.77 -2.55
N LEU A 145 -12.82 14.81 -3.47
CA LEU A 145 -11.92 14.82 -4.62
C LEU A 145 -12.44 15.84 -5.65
N LYS A 146 -11.54 16.49 -6.39
CA LYS A 146 -11.85 17.62 -7.27
C LYS A 146 -11.02 17.61 -8.54
N ASP A 147 -11.53 18.30 -9.55
CA ASP A 147 -10.84 18.57 -10.82
C ASP A 147 -10.35 17.29 -11.52
N LEU A 148 -11.08 16.19 -11.35
CA LEU A 148 -10.72 14.88 -11.88
C LEU A 148 -10.80 14.86 -13.42
N SER A 149 -9.90 14.09 -14.03
CA SER A 149 -9.93 13.77 -15.46
C SER A 149 -11.16 12.94 -15.82
N ALA A 150 -11.59 12.95 -17.07
CA ALA A 150 -12.52 11.94 -17.57
C ALA A 150 -11.80 10.59 -17.71
N GLY A 151 -12.39 9.51 -17.20
CA GLY A 151 -11.80 8.17 -17.25
C GLY A 151 -12.11 7.31 -16.02
N THR A 152 -11.52 6.11 -15.99
CA THR A 152 -11.49 5.26 -14.80
C THR A 152 -10.51 5.83 -13.76
N HIS A 153 -10.87 5.67 -12.49
CA HIS A 153 -10.06 5.97 -11.33
C HIS A 153 -10.06 4.78 -10.38
N THR A 154 -8.91 4.48 -9.78
CA THR A 154 -8.79 3.45 -8.74
C THR A 154 -8.49 4.09 -7.40
N LEU A 155 -9.38 3.88 -6.43
CA LEU A 155 -9.25 4.38 -5.07
C LEU A 155 -8.75 3.26 -4.16
N ARG A 156 -7.66 3.52 -3.42
CA ARG A 156 -6.99 2.57 -2.52
C ARG A 156 -6.87 3.19 -1.14
N VAL A 157 -7.33 2.48 -0.12
CA VAL A 157 -7.49 3.04 1.23
C VAL A 157 -7.00 2.04 2.27
N PHE A 158 -6.21 2.48 3.23
CA PHE A 158 -5.84 1.64 4.38
C PHE A 158 -5.72 2.42 5.69
N ALA A 159 -5.91 1.69 6.78
CA ALA A 159 -5.69 2.19 8.13
C ALA A 159 -4.20 2.41 8.41
N SER A 160 -3.88 3.56 9.00
CA SER A 160 -2.53 3.97 9.39
C SER A 160 -2.48 4.37 10.86
N ARG A 161 -1.37 3.98 11.50
CA ARG A 161 -0.95 4.40 12.84
C ARG A 161 -0.55 5.89 12.85
N PRO A 162 -0.42 6.54 14.02
CA PRO A 162 -0.13 7.98 14.11
C PRO A 162 1.14 8.46 13.40
N TRP A 163 2.18 7.63 13.33
CA TRP A 163 3.41 7.88 12.55
C TRP A 163 3.29 7.54 11.05
N HIS A 164 2.07 7.31 10.55
CA HIS A 164 1.69 6.85 9.21
C HIS A 164 1.90 5.35 8.89
N GLU A 165 2.43 4.53 9.79
CA GLU A 165 2.63 3.09 9.55
C GLU A 165 1.31 2.37 9.25
N SER A 166 1.22 1.69 8.10
CA SER A 166 0.03 0.93 7.72
C SER A 166 -0.21 -0.28 8.63
N PHE A 167 -1.46 -0.46 9.05
CA PHE A 167 -1.94 -1.74 9.59
C PHE A 167 -2.05 -2.75 8.45
N LYS A 168 -1.47 -3.94 8.60
CA LYS A 168 -1.37 -4.97 7.55
C LYS A 168 -2.23 -6.22 7.81
N ASN A 169 -3.23 -6.12 8.70
CA ASN A 169 -4.17 -7.21 8.97
C ASN A 169 -5.24 -7.34 7.87
N GLU A 170 -5.92 -8.49 7.84
CA GLU A 170 -7.12 -8.67 7.01
C GLU A 170 -8.18 -7.63 7.39
N GLY A 171 -8.78 -7.00 6.37
CA GLY A 171 -9.74 -5.89 6.53
C GLY A 171 -9.14 -4.50 6.70
N ALA A 172 -7.83 -4.33 6.96
CA ALA A 172 -7.21 -3.00 7.13
C ALA A 172 -7.09 -2.18 5.83
N TYR A 173 -7.44 -2.76 4.69
CA TYR A 173 -7.37 -2.16 3.36
C TYR A 173 -8.67 -2.37 2.58
N ALA A 174 -9.08 -1.35 1.83
CA ALA A 174 -10.17 -1.39 0.87
C ALA A 174 -9.71 -0.78 -0.47
N GLN A 175 -10.19 -1.34 -1.58
CA GLN A 175 -9.98 -0.80 -2.92
C GLN A 175 -11.27 -0.90 -3.72
N MET A 176 -11.49 0.08 -4.58
CA MET A 176 -12.61 0.13 -5.52
C MET A 176 -12.22 0.94 -6.76
N GLN A 177 -12.99 0.78 -7.84
CA GLN A 177 -12.92 1.66 -9.01
C GLN A 177 -14.19 2.51 -9.11
N PHE A 178 -14.06 3.70 -9.71
CA PHE A 178 -15.17 4.52 -10.19
C PHE A 178 -14.75 5.19 -11.51
N HIS A 179 -15.69 5.83 -12.20
CA HIS A 179 -15.43 6.43 -13.52
C HIS A 179 -16.02 7.84 -13.58
N VAL A 180 -15.23 8.81 -14.02
CA VAL A 180 -15.66 10.20 -14.23
C VAL A 180 -16.01 10.38 -15.70
N LEU A 181 -17.28 10.68 -15.98
CA LEU A 181 -17.90 10.83 -17.30
C LEU A 181 -17.91 9.57 -18.21
N THR A 182 -16.85 8.76 -18.21
CA THR A 182 -16.71 7.53 -19.02
C THR A 182 -15.68 6.59 -18.40
N LYS A 183 -15.73 5.30 -18.72
CA LYS A 183 -14.63 4.37 -18.44
C LYS A 183 -13.43 4.65 -19.36
N SER A 184 -12.23 4.29 -18.90
CA SER A 184 -10.98 4.18 -19.66
C SER A 184 -10.12 3.01 -19.15
N GLU A 185 -9.04 2.68 -19.87
CA GLU A 185 -8.04 1.69 -19.44
C GLU A 185 -6.96 2.29 -18.51
N ASP A 186 -6.84 3.61 -18.47
CA ASP A 186 -5.96 4.31 -17.53
C ASP A 186 -6.43 4.07 -16.08
N ASN A 187 -5.48 3.99 -15.14
CA ASN A 187 -5.75 3.74 -13.71
C ASN A 187 -6.57 2.47 -13.39
N ASN A 188 -6.68 1.53 -14.34
CA ASN A 188 -7.47 0.30 -14.23
C ASN A 188 -6.56 -0.93 -14.01
N PRO A 189 -6.19 -1.28 -12.75
CA PRO A 189 -5.28 -2.40 -12.50
C PRO A 189 -5.94 -3.74 -12.81
N ASP A 190 -5.17 -4.65 -13.40
CA ASP A 190 -5.60 -6.04 -13.61
C ASP A 190 -5.84 -6.70 -12.24
N PRO A 191 -7.05 -7.23 -11.96
CA PRO A 191 -7.38 -7.83 -10.67
C PRO A 191 -6.77 -9.21 -10.46
N ASP A 192 -6.39 -9.94 -11.52
CA ASP A 192 -5.78 -11.27 -11.42
C ASP A 192 -4.25 -11.20 -11.24
N LEU A 193 -3.66 -9.99 -11.35
CA LEU A 193 -2.24 -9.74 -11.14
C LEU A 193 -1.93 -9.08 -9.78
N PRO A 194 -0.75 -9.36 -9.19
CA PRO A 194 -0.28 -8.63 -8.01
C PRO A 194 -0.24 -7.13 -8.21
N LEU A 195 -0.63 -6.39 -7.17
CA LEU A 195 -0.65 -4.93 -7.16
C LEU A 195 0.11 -4.36 -5.96
N LEU A 196 1.08 -3.49 -6.27
CA LEU A 196 1.84 -2.69 -5.32
C LEU A 196 1.18 -1.32 -5.11
N THR A 197 1.07 -0.92 -3.84
CA THR A 197 0.61 0.40 -3.43
C THR A 197 1.72 1.10 -2.67
N TYR A 198 2.40 2.04 -3.34
CA TYR A 198 3.40 2.91 -2.71
C TYR A 198 2.74 3.77 -1.63
N SER A 199 3.10 3.60 -0.36
CA SER A 199 2.60 4.44 0.73
C SER A 199 3.59 5.56 1.08
N ARG A 200 4.83 5.20 1.43
CA ARG A 200 5.87 6.12 1.93
C ARG A 200 7.28 5.62 1.57
N PRO A 201 8.29 6.51 1.48
CA PRO A 201 8.28 7.92 1.89
C PRO A 201 7.67 8.90 0.87
N ASN A 202 7.09 9.99 1.35
CA ASN A 202 6.55 11.08 0.53
C ASN A 202 6.73 12.46 1.21
N GLY A 203 6.83 13.55 0.44
CA GLY A 203 6.83 14.91 0.97
C GLY A 203 8.18 15.33 1.56
N SER A 204 8.18 15.86 2.79
CA SER A 204 9.41 16.28 3.49
C SER A 204 9.58 15.56 4.83
N TYR A 205 10.84 15.28 5.19
CA TYR A 205 11.22 14.60 6.43
C TYR A 205 12.24 15.45 7.20
N GLY A 206 12.02 15.60 8.51
CA GLY A 206 12.89 16.37 9.40
C GLY A 206 13.93 15.56 10.18
N ALA A 207 13.91 14.23 10.06
CA ALA A 207 14.72 13.31 10.85
C ALA A 207 14.98 11.97 10.13
N GLU A 208 15.91 11.20 10.69
CA GLU A 208 16.20 9.81 10.32
C GLU A 208 16.13 8.88 11.55
N PRO A 209 15.65 7.63 11.41
CA PRO A 209 15.37 6.95 10.14
C PRO A 209 14.07 7.37 9.47
N ILE A 210 14.09 7.44 8.14
CA ILE A 210 12.89 7.65 7.32
C ILE A 210 12.23 6.28 7.09
N MET A 211 10.93 6.22 7.36
CA MET A 211 10.13 5.02 7.17
C MET A 211 9.71 4.83 5.71
N LEU A 212 10.03 3.65 5.16
CA LEU A 212 9.52 3.13 3.91
C LEU A 212 8.40 2.13 4.19
N ASP A 213 7.30 2.24 3.46
CA ASP A 213 6.09 1.46 3.69
C ASP A 213 5.27 1.32 2.41
N PHE A 214 4.63 0.15 2.24
CA PHE A 214 3.88 -0.22 1.06
C PHE A 214 2.79 -1.24 1.40
N TYR A 215 1.72 -1.23 0.60
CA TYR A 215 0.66 -2.24 0.65
C TYR A 215 0.77 -3.17 -0.55
N LEU A 216 0.49 -4.45 -0.35
CA LEU A 216 0.35 -5.44 -1.41
C LEU A 216 -1.06 -5.99 -1.41
N THR A 217 -1.61 -6.17 -2.60
CA THR A 217 -2.89 -6.86 -2.84
C THR A 217 -2.75 -7.78 -4.03
N ASN A 218 -3.45 -8.92 -3.99
CA ASN A 218 -3.42 -9.97 -5.02
C ASN A 218 -2.02 -10.56 -5.30
N ALA A 219 -1.05 -10.23 -4.45
CA ALA A 219 0.24 -10.90 -4.37
C ALA A 219 0.07 -12.24 -3.63
N PRO A 220 0.57 -13.37 -4.18
CA PRO A 220 0.57 -14.62 -3.45
C PRO A 220 1.31 -14.50 -2.12
N LEU A 221 0.86 -15.24 -1.11
CA LEU A 221 1.62 -15.40 0.12
C LEU A 221 2.93 -16.13 -0.18
N HIS A 222 4.01 -15.82 0.56
CA HIS A 222 5.28 -16.57 0.52
C HIS A 222 5.12 -17.97 1.13
N ILE A 223 4.40 -18.84 0.43
CA ILE A 223 4.27 -20.26 0.75
C ILE A 223 5.47 -20.97 0.12
N ALA A 224 6.18 -21.78 0.91
CA ALA A 224 7.34 -22.56 0.48
C ALA A 224 6.95 -23.75 -0.42
N THR A 225 6.29 -23.46 -1.54
CA THR A 225 5.83 -24.44 -2.53
C THR A 225 6.97 -24.76 -3.51
N GLU A 226 8.04 -25.41 -3.02
CA GLU A 226 9.27 -25.73 -3.79
C GLU A 226 9.06 -26.58 -5.06
N ASN A 227 7.82 -26.97 -5.37
CA ASN A 227 7.47 -28.03 -6.31
C ASN A 227 6.43 -27.64 -7.39
N ASN A 228 6.12 -26.35 -7.58
CA ASN A 228 5.33 -25.90 -8.74
C ASN A 228 6.19 -25.04 -9.69
N PRO A 229 6.68 -25.58 -10.82
CA PRO A 229 7.51 -24.81 -11.77
C PRO A 229 6.72 -23.75 -12.55
N GLU A 230 5.39 -23.82 -12.58
CA GLU A 230 4.52 -22.81 -13.19
C GLU A 230 4.25 -21.62 -12.25
N ASP A 231 4.67 -21.68 -10.98
CA ASP A 231 4.47 -20.60 -10.01
C ASP A 231 5.58 -19.54 -10.11
N THR A 232 5.31 -18.49 -10.87
CA THR A 232 6.22 -17.35 -11.07
C THR A 232 6.11 -16.28 -9.97
N LEU A 233 5.17 -16.38 -9.02
CA LEU A 233 4.77 -15.26 -8.17
C LEU A 233 4.82 -15.53 -6.64
N SER A 234 4.80 -16.78 -6.16
CA SER A 234 4.91 -17.10 -4.72
C SER A 234 6.27 -16.77 -4.09
N ASN A 235 7.23 -16.28 -4.87
CA ASN A 235 8.51 -15.73 -4.40
C ASN A 235 8.74 -14.30 -4.94
N TRP A 236 7.67 -13.49 -4.96
CA TRP A 236 7.74 -12.07 -5.32
C TRP A 236 8.72 -11.29 -4.44
N ARG A 237 9.20 -10.17 -4.97
CA ARG A 237 10.16 -9.27 -4.31
C ARG A 237 9.84 -7.83 -4.66
N ILE A 238 10.04 -6.87 -3.75
CA ILE A 238 10.00 -5.45 -4.09
C ILE A 238 11.42 -4.94 -4.27
N ARG A 239 11.74 -4.37 -5.43
CA ARG A 239 12.96 -3.56 -5.60
C ARG A 239 12.69 -2.18 -5.03
N CYS A 240 13.54 -1.72 -4.13
CA CYS A 240 13.59 -0.32 -3.76
C CYS A 240 14.86 0.29 -4.33
N THR A 241 14.74 1.40 -5.05
CA THR A 241 15.89 2.18 -5.52
C THR A 241 15.82 3.59 -4.95
N ILE A 242 16.87 4.02 -4.25
CA ILE A 242 16.95 5.35 -3.64
C ILE A 242 18.19 6.05 -4.17
N ASN A 243 18.01 7.15 -4.90
CA ASN A 243 19.10 7.91 -5.54
C ASN A 243 20.05 7.07 -6.42
N GLY A 244 19.56 5.95 -6.99
CA GLY A 244 20.35 5.00 -7.78
C GLY A 244 21.07 3.90 -6.97
N GLU A 245 20.89 3.82 -5.66
CA GLU A 245 21.28 2.67 -4.83
C GLU A 245 20.06 1.75 -4.65
N SER A 246 20.12 0.53 -5.19
CA SER A 246 19.01 -0.44 -5.15
C SER A 246 19.22 -1.53 -4.09
N PHE A 247 18.13 -1.97 -3.47
CA PHE A 247 18.08 -3.16 -2.64
C PHE A 247 16.74 -3.90 -2.84
N ILE A 248 16.63 -5.10 -2.26
CA ILE A 248 15.45 -5.96 -2.35
C ILE A 248 14.77 -6.05 -0.98
N LEU A 249 13.44 -6.02 -0.97
CA LEU A 249 12.60 -6.38 0.16
C LEU A 249 11.83 -7.66 -0.20
N ASP A 250 12.00 -8.69 0.64
CA ASP A 250 11.45 -10.04 0.48
C ASP A 250 10.31 -10.34 1.49
N ARG A 251 9.89 -9.34 2.27
CA ARG A 251 8.81 -9.43 3.27
C ARG A 251 7.88 -8.25 3.12
N TRP A 252 6.58 -8.47 3.30
CA TRP A 252 5.59 -7.40 3.31
C TRP A 252 5.57 -6.70 4.68
N GLN A 253 6.64 -5.94 4.95
CA GLN A 253 6.85 -5.23 6.20
C GLN A 253 7.23 -3.77 5.99
N THR A 254 6.97 -2.94 6.99
CA THR A 254 7.54 -1.60 7.15
C THR A 254 9.06 -1.70 7.37
N VAL A 255 9.86 -0.80 6.81
CA VAL A 255 11.31 -0.72 7.12
C VAL A 255 11.75 0.73 7.43
N TYR A 256 12.74 0.88 8.32
CA TYR A 256 13.26 2.16 8.76
C TYR A 256 14.70 2.36 8.27
N LEU A 257 14.91 3.38 7.44
CA LEU A 257 16.14 3.57 6.66
C LEU A 257 16.92 4.82 7.08
N LYS A 258 18.25 4.71 7.16
CA LYS A 258 19.18 5.85 7.33
C LYS A 258 20.10 6.00 6.13
N GLY A 259 20.64 7.20 5.91
CA GLY A 259 21.61 7.50 4.84
C GLY A 259 21.07 8.32 3.66
N PHE A 260 19.98 9.06 3.85
CA PHE A 260 19.45 9.99 2.87
C PHE A 260 20.33 11.24 2.77
N LYS A 261 20.36 11.84 1.58
CA LYS A 261 21.17 13.03 1.28
C LYS A 261 20.34 14.28 1.65
N PRO A 262 20.86 15.26 2.40
CA PRO A 262 20.11 16.49 2.66
C PRO A 262 19.69 17.19 1.36
N GLY A 263 18.44 17.65 1.32
CA GLY A 263 17.74 18.12 0.12
C GLY A 263 16.93 17.03 -0.57
N LYS A 264 16.86 17.09 -1.91
CA LYS A 264 16.03 16.20 -2.73
C LYS A 264 16.62 14.81 -2.84
N ASN A 265 15.81 13.80 -2.55
CA ASN A 265 16.06 12.39 -2.82
C ASN A 265 14.93 11.84 -3.69
N TRP A 266 15.21 10.88 -4.56
CA TRP A 266 14.15 10.10 -5.23
C TRP A 266 14.14 8.67 -4.71
N VAL A 267 12.95 8.11 -4.60
CA VAL A 267 12.67 6.74 -4.12
C VAL A 267 11.71 6.08 -5.09
N GLU A 268 12.11 4.93 -5.60
CA GLU A 268 11.35 4.09 -6.53
C GLU A 268 11.05 2.75 -5.87
N LEU A 269 9.82 2.25 -6.03
CA LEU A 269 9.44 0.88 -5.73
C LEU A 269 8.96 0.17 -7.00
N GLU A 270 9.49 -1.02 -7.25
CA GLU A 270 9.05 -1.95 -8.32
C GLU A 270 8.61 -3.30 -7.73
N PHE A 271 7.47 -3.84 -8.17
CA PHE A 271 7.09 -5.23 -7.90
C PHE A 271 7.80 -6.17 -8.88
N LEU A 272 8.52 -7.17 -8.38
CA LEU A 272 9.22 -8.19 -9.16
C LEU A 272 8.61 -9.58 -8.98
N ASP A 273 8.69 -10.40 -10.03
CA ASP A 273 8.43 -11.84 -10.01
C ASP A 273 9.56 -12.63 -9.32
N ASN A 274 9.44 -13.96 -9.27
CA ASN A 274 10.45 -14.81 -8.65
C ASN A 274 11.80 -14.86 -9.40
N GLN A 275 11.82 -14.50 -10.69
CA GLN A 275 13.00 -14.38 -11.55
C GLN A 275 13.70 -13.01 -11.42
N GLY A 276 13.00 -12.01 -10.88
CA GLY A 276 13.48 -10.63 -10.72
C GLY A 276 13.05 -9.67 -11.83
N ASN A 277 12.13 -10.07 -12.72
CA ASN A 277 11.55 -9.20 -13.74
C ASN A 277 10.42 -8.33 -13.14
N PRO A 278 10.24 -7.06 -13.55
CA PRO A 278 9.10 -6.26 -13.11
C PRO A 278 7.75 -6.82 -13.58
N VAL A 279 6.82 -7.04 -12.64
CA VAL A 279 5.45 -7.50 -12.94
C VAL A 279 4.61 -6.31 -13.40
N LYS A 280 4.19 -6.34 -14.67
CA LYS A 280 3.37 -5.27 -15.28
C LYS A 280 1.94 -5.28 -14.72
N ASN A 281 1.66 -4.37 -13.79
CA ASN A 281 0.32 -3.89 -13.45
C ASN A 281 0.40 -2.37 -13.23
N VAL A 282 -0.73 -1.66 -13.28
CA VAL A 282 -0.78 -0.19 -13.49
C VAL A 282 0.02 0.62 -12.44
N PHE A 283 0.11 0.15 -11.20
CA PHE A 283 0.82 0.84 -10.12
C PHE A 283 2.14 0.16 -9.67
N ASN A 284 2.58 -0.89 -10.38
CA ASN A 284 3.69 -1.76 -9.94
C ASN A 284 5.10 -1.19 -10.13
N SER A 285 5.25 -0.02 -10.74
CA SER A 285 6.43 0.82 -10.65
C SER A 285 5.98 2.23 -10.27
N THR A 286 6.55 2.79 -9.19
CA THR A 286 6.21 4.13 -8.71
C THR A 286 7.44 4.84 -8.16
N VAL A 287 7.72 6.02 -8.71
CA VAL A 287 8.79 6.93 -8.24
C VAL A 287 8.17 8.10 -7.48
N ARG A 288 8.71 8.43 -6.30
CA ARG A 288 8.42 9.65 -5.55
C ARG A 288 9.68 10.49 -5.36
N LEU A 289 9.50 11.80 -5.32
CA LEU A 289 10.50 12.77 -4.89
C LEU A 289 10.21 13.16 -3.44
N ILE A 290 11.23 13.05 -2.57
CA ILE A 290 11.15 13.49 -1.17
C ILE A 290 12.24 14.52 -0.88
N ASN A 291 12.02 15.32 0.16
CA ASN A 291 12.97 16.33 0.63
C ASN A 291 13.37 16.05 2.09
N TYR A 292 14.61 15.63 2.31
CA TYR A 292 15.14 15.41 3.66
C TYR A 292 15.86 16.67 4.13
N GLN A 293 15.42 17.27 5.23
CA GLN A 293 16.08 18.39 5.86
C GLN A 293 16.27 18.05 7.34
N PRO A 294 17.48 17.70 7.79
CA PRO A 294 17.70 17.35 9.19
C PRO A 294 17.30 18.49 10.14
N ASP A 295 17.13 18.13 11.42
CA ASP A 295 16.75 19.05 12.50
C ASP A 295 15.35 19.70 12.34
N GLY A 296 14.46 19.05 11.60
CA GLY A 296 13.06 19.47 11.44
C GLY A 296 12.27 19.39 12.76
N ASN A 297 11.40 20.39 12.99
CA ASN A 297 10.77 20.64 14.29
C ASN A 297 9.33 20.09 14.45
N ASP A 298 8.84 19.33 13.48
CA ASP A 298 7.54 18.67 13.52
C ASP A 298 7.52 17.47 14.49
N THR A 299 6.31 16.99 14.83
CA THR A 299 6.09 15.90 15.77
C THR A 299 6.72 14.58 15.33
N LEU A 300 6.60 14.22 14.05
CA LEU A 300 7.15 12.96 13.53
C LEU A 300 8.67 12.96 13.67
N SER A 301 9.31 14.07 13.32
CA SER A 301 10.76 14.23 13.46
C SER A 301 11.22 14.20 14.92
N LYS A 302 10.44 14.78 15.85
CA LYS A 302 10.72 14.72 17.30
C LYS A 302 10.64 13.30 17.86
N ILE A 303 9.60 12.52 17.55
CA ILE A 303 9.48 11.13 18.03
C ILE A 303 10.50 10.20 17.36
N VAL A 304 10.89 10.48 16.11
CA VAL A 304 11.96 9.73 15.41
C VAL A 304 13.34 9.98 16.02
N ARG A 305 13.61 11.20 16.53
CA ARG A 305 14.87 11.54 17.23
C ARG A 305 14.85 11.26 18.74
N GLY A 306 13.70 10.95 19.34
CA GLY A 306 13.56 10.72 20.78
C GLY A 306 13.55 12.01 21.63
N GLU A 307 13.16 13.14 21.05
CA GLU A 307 13.17 14.46 21.73
C GLU A 307 11.97 14.68 22.67
N VAL A 308 10.98 13.79 22.63
CA VAL A 308 9.77 13.77 23.47
C VAL A 308 9.53 12.32 23.89
N SER A 309 9.03 12.07 25.09
CA SER A 309 8.79 10.70 25.56
C SER A 309 7.47 10.15 25.03
N ALA A 310 7.32 8.82 25.07
CA ALA A 310 6.07 8.17 24.71
C ALA A 310 4.90 8.58 25.64
N ASP A 311 5.15 8.91 26.91
CA ASP A 311 4.10 9.36 27.86
C ASP A 311 3.69 10.83 27.61
N ASP A 312 4.56 11.68 27.03
CA ASP A 312 4.24 13.07 26.65
C ASP A 312 3.26 13.12 25.46
N VAL A 313 3.41 12.19 24.51
CA VAL A 313 2.68 12.18 23.22
C VAL A 313 1.58 11.11 23.15
N ARG A 314 1.34 10.38 24.23
CA ARG A 314 0.43 9.21 24.28
C ARG A 314 -1.03 9.53 23.91
N SER A 315 -1.43 10.80 23.94
CA SER A 315 -2.74 11.29 23.51
C SER A 315 -3.02 11.03 22.03
N PHE A 316 -2.02 11.08 21.14
CA PHE A 316 -2.22 10.73 19.73
C PHE A 316 -2.39 9.22 19.48
N VAL A 317 -2.16 8.37 20.49
CA VAL A 317 -2.45 6.93 20.43
C VAL A 317 -3.76 6.59 21.14
N ASN A 318 -4.09 7.30 22.22
CA ASN A 318 -5.30 7.09 23.00
C ASN A 318 -5.98 8.44 23.28
N PRO A 319 -7.15 8.72 22.67
CA PRO A 319 -7.83 10.01 22.80
C PRO A 319 -8.42 10.25 24.21
N ASN A 320 -8.44 9.23 25.07
CA ASN A 320 -8.84 9.31 26.48
C ASN A 320 -7.62 9.41 27.42
N TYR A 321 -6.40 9.53 26.91
CA TYR A 321 -5.21 9.69 27.74
C TYR A 321 -5.21 11.05 28.44
N THR A 322 -5.02 11.04 29.76
CA THR A 322 -4.71 12.24 30.54
C THR A 322 -3.26 12.16 30.96
N ALA A 323 -2.44 13.12 30.53
CA ALA A 323 -1.03 13.19 30.92
C ALA A 323 -0.89 13.19 32.44
N LYS A 324 -0.02 12.32 32.97
CA LYS A 324 0.31 12.30 34.40
C LYS A 324 1.06 13.59 34.70
N VAL A 325 0.47 14.49 35.48
CA VAL A 325 1.17 15.67 36.00
C VAL A 325 2.45 15.19 36.69
N PRO A 326 3.66 15.60 36.24
CA PRO A 326 4.89 15.09 36.80
C PRO A 326 4.96 15.45 38.28
N VAL A 327 5.02 14.43 39.14
CA VAL A 327 5.15 14.63 40.58
C VAL A 327 6.52 15.23 40.85
N ILE A 328 6.56 16.55 41.05
CA ILE A 328 7.75 17.27 41.47
C ILE A 328 8.13 16.71 42.84
N GLN A 329 9.05 15.75 42.86
CA GLN A 329 9.65 15.28 44.11
C GLN A 329 10.33 16.50 44.75
N PRO A 330 10.04 16.82 46.02
CA PRO A 330 10.62 17.99 46.67
C PRO A 330 12.13 17.79 46.74
N THR A 331 12.88 18.64 46.04
CA THR A 331 14.33 18.57 45.93
C THR A 331 14.93 18.44 47.33
N PRO A 332 15.74 17.40 47.63
CA PRO A 332 16.32 17.25 48.96
C PRO A 332 17.14 18.49 49.29
N LYS A 333 16.68 19.25 50.27
CA LYS A 333 17.24 20.55 50.65
C LYS A 333 18.66 20.34 51.17
N SER A 334 19.66 20.61 50.34
CA SER A 334 21.06 20.34 50.64
C SER A 334 21.51 21.16 51.86
N GLU A 335 21.67 20.48 52.99
CA GLU A 335 21.92 21.10 54.29
C GLU A 335 23.42 21.21 54.58
N SER A 336 24.11 22.12 53.88
CA SER A 336 25.40 22.64 54.34
C SER A 336 25.81 23.94 53.65
N SER A 337 25.93 25.01 54.44
CA SER A 337 27.13 25.87 54.45
C SER A 337 27.12 26.75 55.71
N VAL A 338 28.29 27.12 56.21
CA VAL A 338 28.46 27.79 57.50
C VAL A 338 28.53 29.32 57.35
N LYS A 339 27.91 30.03 58.29
CA LYS A 339 28.01 31.47 58.55
C LYS A 339 29.46 32.00 58.49
N PRO A 340 29.75 33.04 57.69
CA PRO A 340 30.72 34.06 58.05
C PRO A 340 30.05 35.22 58.81
N GLU A 341 30.78 35.79 59.75
CA GLU A 341 30.37 36.98 60.53
C GLU A 341 30.40 38.23 59.66
N VAL A 342 29.45 39.16 59.85
CA VAL A 342 29.53 40.52 59.30
C VAL A 342 29.35 41.48 60.47
N GLU A 343 30.38 42.29 60.70
CA GLU A 343 30.46 43.29 61.76
C GLU A 343 29.73 44.57 61.33
N GLU A 344 29.04 45.24 62.26
CA GLU A 344 28.40 46.53 62.00
C GLU A 344 29.48 47.62 61.75
N THR A 345 29.23 48.77 61.10
CA THR A 345 28.46 49.89 61.67
C THR A 345 28.39 51.06 60.65
N GLN A 346 27.49 52.02 60.89
CA GLN A 346 27.44 53.42 60.38
C GLN A 346 26.71 53.70 59.05
N THR A 347 25.40 53.93 59.18
CA THR A 347 24.64 55.00 58.49
C THR A 347 25.17 56.39 58.89
N PRO A 348 24.94 57.48 58.11
CA PRO A 348 23.65 58.20 58.22
C PRO A 348 23.10 58.82 56.90
N GLU A 349 21.79 59.16 56.92
CA GLU A 349 21.10 60.33 56.31
C GLU A 349 21.44 60.78 54.84
N ILE A 350 20.52 61.14 53.92
CA ILE A 350 19.04 61.32 53.81
C ILE A 350 18.66 61.14 52.29
N THR A 351 17.49 61.42 51.66
CA THR A 351 16.32 62.30 51.93
C THR A 351 15.06 61.90 51.11
N THR A 352 13.87 62.32 51.57
CA THR A 352 12.57 62.53 50.86
C THR A 352 12.20 61.86 49.52
N THR A 353 11.06 61.16 49.60
CA THR A 353 10.02 60.82 48.61
C THR A 353 9.57 61.93 47.64
N SER A 354 8.85 61.54 46.56
CA SER A 354 7.92 62.31 45.67
C SER A 354 8.52 62.84 44.34
N LYS A 355 7.79 62.95 43.21
CA LYS A 355 6.47 62.40 42.77
C LYS A 355 6.31 62.51 41.23
N SER A 356 5.45 61.65 40.67
CA SER A 356 4.83 61.64 39.31
C SER A 356 4.67 62.98 38.56
N GLU A 357 5.00 62.97 37.26
CA GLU A 357 4.35 63.57 36.05
C GLU A 357 5.33 63.43 34.83
N SER A 358 5.03 63.62 33.54
CA SER A 358 3.82 63.44 32.70
C SER A 358 4.21 63.51 31.20
N SER A 359 3.27 63.30 30.28
CA SER A 359 3.40 63.25 28.81
C SER A 359 3.90 64.54 28.12
N VAL A 360 4.67 64.40 27.01
CA VAL A 360 4.91 65.45 25.98
C VAL A 360 4.91 64.83 24.57
N LYS A 361 4.45 65.61 23.57
CA LYS A 361 4.15 65.28 22.14
C LYS A 361 5.11 66.05 21.18
N PRO A 362 5.33 65.66 19.91
CA PRO A 362 4.60 66.21 18.74
C PRO A 362 4.10 65.11 17.75
N GLU A 363 3.04 65.23 16.92
CA GLU A 363 2.68 66.24 15.87
C GLU A 363 3.58 66.09 14.62
N VAL A 364 3.19 65.69 13.39
CA VAL A 364 1.94 65.60 12.58
C VAL A 364 1.60 66.83 11.73
N GLU A 365 1.86 66.73 10.41
CA GLU A 365 1.50 67.66 9.33
C GLU A 365 1.43 66.89 7.99
N LYS A 366 0.90 67.44 6.89
CA LYS A 366 -0.53 67.48 6.48
C LYS A 366 -0.64 67.45 4.94
N THR A 367 -1.83 67.15 4.41
CA THR A 367 -2.15 67.03 2.97
C THR A 367 -2.26 68.39 2.24
N PRO A 368 -2.34 68.40 0.89
CA PRO A 368 -3.66 68.68 0.27
C PRO A 368 -3.99 67.87 -1.01
N ILE A 369 -5.23 68.04 -1.51
CA ILE A 369 -5.87 67.38 -2.67
C ILE A 369 -6.34 68.47 -3.66
N PRO A 370 -6.49 68.18 -4.97
CA PRO A 370 -7.83 68.22 -5.63
C PRO A 370 -8.04 66.96 -6.53
N GLU A 371 -9.20 66.30 -6.64
CA GLU A 371 -10.57 66.75 -7.00
C GLU A 371 -10.61 67.23 -8.49
N ASN A 372 -11.33 66.58 -9.43
CA ASN A 372 -12.80 66.46 -9.49
C ASN A 372 -13.35 65.49 -10.60
N THR A 373 -14.67 65.17 -10.56
CA THR A 373 -15.60 64.90 -11.72
C THR A 373 -15.58 63.59 -12.57
N THR A 374 -16.41 62.60 -12.15
CA THR A 374 -17.42 61.75 -12.85
C THR A 374 -17.29 61.11 -14.28
N VAL A 375 -17.72 59.83 -14.34
CA VAL A 375 -18.47 59.02 -15.37
C VAL A 375 -19.38 59.78 -16.40
N PRO A 376 -19.81 59.22 -17.58
CA PRO A 376 -20.24 57.81 -17.80
C PRO A 376 -20.06 57.08 -19.18
N LYS A 377 -20.38 55.78 -19.14
CA LYS A 377 -20.87 54.80 -20.17
C LYS A 377 -21.27 55.29 -21.58
N SER A 378 -20.76 54.62 -22.63
CA SER A 378 -21.45 54.23 -23.89
C SER A 378 -20.60 53.22 -24.70
N GLU A 379 -21.04 52.70 -25.85
CA GLU A 379 -21.95 51.52 -26.03
C GLU A 379 -22.32 51.35 -27.53
N SER A 380 -22.19 50.12 -28.11
CA SER A 380 -22.69 49.65 -29.44
C SER A 380 -21.82 49.68 -30.73
N SER A 381 -21.85 48.56 -31.48
CA SER A 381 -21.57 48.33 -32.94
C SER A 381 -20.13 48.58 -33.49
N VAL A 382 -19.62 48.00 -34.60
CA VAL A 382 -20.20 47.39 -35.83
C VAL A 382 -19.38 46.15 -36.32
N LYS A 383 -19.99 45.27 -37.14
CA LYS A 383 -19.45 44.16 -37.98
C LYS A 383 -20.23 44.22 -39.34
N PRO A 384 -19.80 43.74 -40.54
CA PRO A 384 -18.64 42.91 -40.96
C PRO A 384 -17.93 43.43 -42.26
N GLU A 385 -17.36 42.50 -43.07
CA GLU A 385 -17.31 42.53 -44.57
C GLU A 385 -16.12 43.26 -45.26
N VAL A 386 -15.48 42.82 -46.37
CA VAL A 386 -15.16 41.51 -47.03
C VAL A 386 -14.04 41.75 -48.07
N GLU A 387 -13.21 40.73 -48.42
CA GLU A 387 -12.69 40.37 -49.78
C GLU A 387 -11.40 39.51 -49.71
N LYS A 388 -10.90 38.91 -50.80
CA LYS A 388 -11.42 37.75 -51.55
C LYS A 388 -10.34 37.20 -52.51
N THR A 389 -10.19 35.87 -52.61
CA THR A 389 -9.67 35.10 -53.78
C THR A 389 -8.26 35.38 -54.35
N GLN A 390 -7.35 34.39 -54.31
CA GLN A 390 -6.89 33.65 -55.52
C GLN A 390 -5.86 32.54 -55.25
N THR A 391 -5.99 31.44 -55.99
CA THR A 391 -5.01 30.36 -56.18
C THR A 391 -4.03 30.76 -57.32
N PRO A 392 -2.84 30.11 -57.45
CA PRO A 392 -2.77 28.91 -58.29
C PRO A 392 -1.75 27.83 -57.82
N GLU A 393 -1.76 26.68 -58.50
CA GLU A 393 -0.79 25.59 -58.37
C GLU A 393 0.49 25.86 -59.19
N ASN A 394 1.68 25.43 -58.71
CA ASN A 394 2.40 24.28 -59.28
C ASN A 394 3.82 24.02 -58.73
N THR A 395 4.14 22.74 -58.57
CA THR A 395 5.39 22.01 -58.94
C THR A 395 6.70 22.80 -59.13
N THR A 396 7.73 22.53 -58.32
CA THR A 396 9.03 21.94 -58.76
C THR A 396 10.01 21.63 -57.60
N THR A 397 10.83 20.59 -57.78
CA THR A 397 12.00 20.21 -56.95
C THR A 397 13.23 21.09 -57.28
N PRO A 398 14.25 21.14 -56.41
CA PRO A 398 15.62 20.90 -56.92
C PRO A 398 16.47 19.95 -56.05
N GLU A 399 17.54 19.43 -56.63
CA GLU A 399 18.21 18.17 -56.23
C GLU A 399 19.65 18.13 -56.82
N SER A 400 20.71 17.59 -56.21
CA SER A 400 21.03 17.27 -54.79
C SER A 400 22.55 17.02 -54.68
N GLU A 401 23.24 17.58 -53.67
CA GLU A 401 24.71 17.50 -53.54
C GLU A 401 25.20 17.53 -52.06
N ASN A 402 26.24 16.80 -51.62
CA ASN A 402 27.14 15.84 -52.33
C ASN A 402 27.91 14.90 -51.36
N SER A 403 28.19 13.64 -51.77
CA SER A 403 29.25 12.70 -51.30
C SER A 403 29.26 12.24 -49.82
N VAL A 404 29.88 11.12 -49.39
CA VAL A 404 30.86 10.14 -49.95
C VAL A 404 30.37 8.71 -49.56
N LYS A 405 30.27 7.68 -50.44
CA LYS A 405 31.24 6.59 -50.77
C LYS A 405 31.95 5.90 -49.57
N SER A 406 32.26 4.60 -49.50
CA SER A 406 32.14 3.39 -50.38
C SER A 406 31.57 2.21 -49.53
N GLU A 407 31.51 0.91 -49.88
CA GLU A 407 32.10 0.08 -50.95
C GLU A 407 31.23 -1.18 -51.20
N VAL A 408 31.49 -1.96 -52.26
CA VAL A 408 30.74 -3.17 -52.65
C VAL A 408 31.72 -4.26 -53.12
N GLU A 409 31.46 -5.52 -52.79
CA GLU A 409 32.08 -6.68 -53.46
C GLU A 409 31.01 -7.76 -53.74
N GLU A 410 30.88 -8.16 -55.00
CA GLU A 410 30.07 -9.32 -55.45
C GLU A 410 30.93 -10.58 -55.48
N THR A 411 30.32 -11.80 -55.52
CA THR A 411 30.70 -12.87 -56.48
C THR A 411 29.82 -14.13 -56.39
N GLN A 412 29.06 -14.38 -57.46
CA GLN A 412 28.68 -15.66 -58.11
C GLN A 412 27.89 -16.79 -57.39
N THR A 413 26.84 -17.23 -58.09
CA THR A 413 26.11 -18.51 -57.96
C THR A 413 26.84 -19.67 -58.69
N PRO A 414 26.43 -20.94 -58.48
CA PRO A 414 25.86 -21.68 -59.62
C PRO A 414 24.64 -22.58 -59.30
N GLU A 415 24.03 -23.15 -60.34
CA GLU A 415 22.69 -23.79 -60.34
C GLU A 415 22.68 -25.30 -60.01
N ASN A 416 21.51 -25.83 -59.61
CA ASN A 416 20.99 -27.09 -60.16
C ASN A 416 19.48 -27.35 -59.91
N THR A 417 18.73 -27.48 -61.01
CA THR A 417 17.79 -28.58 -61.40
C THR A 417 17.42 -29.63 -60.32
N THR A 418 16.19 -30.13 -60.14
CA THR A 418 15.03 -30.29 -61.07
C THR A 418 13.70 -30.53 -60.33
N THR A 419 12.55 -30.30 -60.97
CA THR A 419 11.19 -30.77 -60.57
C THR A 419 10.76 -31.97 -61.43
N PRO A 420 9.83 -32.83 -60.95
CA PRO A 420 8.76 -33.27 -61.86
C PRO A 420 7.35 -33.23 -61.25
N GLU A 421 6.37 -33.01 -62.13
CA GLU A 421 4.93 -33.01 -61.89
C GLU A 421 4.29 -34.24 -62.58
N SER A 422 3.10 -34.68 -62.15
CA SER A 422 2.28 -35.70 -62.85
C SER A 422 0.81 -35.62 -62.43
N GLU A 423 -0.12 -35.77 -63.37
CA GLU A 423 -1.57 -35.56 -63.20
C GLU A 423 -2.39 -36.87 -63.17
N ASN A 424 -3.69 -36.73 -62.83
CA ASN A 424 -4.84 -37.52 -63.39
C ASN A 424 -4.93 -39.04 -63.08
N SER A 425 -6.07 -39.74 -63.12
CA SER A 425 -7.54 -39.45 -63.16
C SER A 425 -8.24 -40.73 -62.60
N VAL A 426 -9.55 -40.88 -62.25
CA VAL A 426 -10.83 -40.80 -63.01
C VAL A 426 -12.00 -40.95 -61.98
N LYS A 427 -13.25 -40.59 -62.33
CA LYS A 427 -14.49 -40.74 -61.51
C LYS A 427 -15.55 -41.66 -62.17
N SER A 428 -16.20 -42.53 -61.37
CA SER A 428 -17.59 -43.11 -61.49
C SER A 428 -18.07 -43.58 -60.09
N GLU A 429 -19.33 -43.58 -59.60
CA GLU A 429 -20.69 -43.19 -60.06
C GLU A 429 -21.69 -44.33 -60.40
N VAL A 430 -23.00 -44.09 -60.13
CA VAL A 430 -24.24 -44.93 -60.33
C VAL A 430 -24.74 -45.78 -59.12
N GLU A 431 -26.08 -45.89 -59.01
CA GLU A 431 -26.92 -46.38 -57.88
C GLU A 431 -27.51 -47.81 -58.06
N GLU A 432 -28.34 -48.19 -57.07
CA GLU A 432 -29.60 -48.99 -57.15
C GLU A 432 -29.68 -50.48 -56.68
N THR A 433 -30.45 -50.66 -55.59
CA THR A 433 -31.52 -51.66 -55.34
C THR A 433 -31.19 -53.16 -55.11
N GLN A 434 -31.45 -53.68 -53.89
CA GLN A 434 -32.60 -54.58 -53.56
C GLN A 434 -32.59 -55.16 -52.11
N THR A 435 -33.78 -55.40 -51.56
CA THR A 435 -34.15 -56.07 -50.27
C THR A 435 -34.42 -57.60 -50.50
N PRO A 436 -34.88 -58.50 -49.56
CA PRO A 436 -35.75 -58.28 -48.38
C PRO A 436 -35.53 -59.19 -47.11
N GLU A 437 -36.52 -59.19 -46.19
CA GLU A 437 -36.85 -60.19 -45.13
C GLU A 437 -35.86 -60.40 -43.92
N ASN A 438 -36.24 -60.79 -42.68
CA ASN A 438 -37.44 -60.67 -41.79
C ASN A 438 -37.03 -61.23 -40.36
N THR A 439 -37.70 -61.26 -39.19
CA THR A 439 -39.04 -60.93 -38.62
C THR A 439 -38.96 -60.85 -37.05
N THR A 440 -39.90 -60.17 -36.33
CA THR A 440 -40.34 -60.40 -34.90
C THR A 440 -39.35 -60.15 -33.71
N THR A 441 -39.69 -59.78 -32.44
CA THR A 441 -40.95 -59.38 -31.70
C THR A 441 -40.64 -58.48 -30.46
N SER A 442 -41.64 -57.70 -29.96
CA SER A 442 -41.89 -57.22 -28.55
C SER A 442 -40.81 -56.41 -27.76
N LYS A 443 -41.02 -55.20 -27.20
CA LYS A 443 -42.11 -54.58 -26.36
C LYS A 443 -42.13 -55.14 -24.91
N PRO A 444 -42.27 -54.37 -23.78
CA PRO A 444 -42.89 -53.04 -23.52
C PRO A 444 -41.93 -51.92 -22.98
N GLU A 445 -42.23 -50.60 -22.89
CA GLU A 445 -43.45 -49.75 -22.66
C GLU A 445 -43.86 -49.64 -21.16
N ASN A 446 -44.27 -48.50 -20.54
CA ASN A 446 -44.09 -47.03 -20.68
C ASN A 446 -44.68 -46.35 -19.38
N SER A 447 -44.80 -45.02 -19.31
CA SER A 447 -45.39 -44.16 -18.23
C SER A 447 -44.42 -43.84 -17.08
N SER A 448 -44.17 -42.60 -16.62
CA SER A 448 -44.90 -41.31 -16.60
C SER A 448 -46.08 -41.26 -15.60
N LEU A 449 -46.43 -40.16 -14.91
CA LEU A 449 -45.87 -38.78 -14.88
C LEU A 449 -46.30 -38.01 -13.58
N ASN A 450 -45.58 -36.92 -13.27
CA ASN A 450 -46.05 -35.67 -12.62
C ASN A 450 -46.18 -35.46 -11.08
N LYS A 451 -45.97 -34.16 -10.76
CA LYS A 451 -46.14 -33.41 -9.50
C LYS A 451 -47.64 -33.18 -9.18
N PRO A 452 -48.00 -32.67 -7.98
CA PRO A 452 -48.35 -31.24 -7.92
C PRO A 452 -47.94 -30.51 -6.62
N GLU A 453 -47.90 -29.17 -6.70
CA GLU A 453 -48.01 -28.27 -5.55
C GLU A 453 -49.47 -27.86 -5.32
N SER A 454 -49.82 -27.52 -4.08
CA SER A 454 -50.74 -26.42 -3.80
C SER A 454 -50.48 -25.83 -2.42
N LEU A 455 -50.81 -24.55 -2.27
CA LEU A 455 -50.67 -23.77 -1.03
C LEU A 455 -52.06 -23.42 -0.46
N THR A 456 -52.07 -22.79 0.71
CA THR A 456 -53.22 -22.19 1.42
C THR A 456 -54.30 -23.15 1.95
N LYS A 457 -54.34 -23.28 3.27
CA LYS A 457 -55.39 -22.59 4.04
C LYS A 457 -54.85 -22.08 5.37
#